data_AF-A0A445IFD0-F1
#
_entry.id   AF-A0A445IFD0-F1
#
_cell.length_a   1.000
_cell.length_b   1.000
_cell.length_c   1.000
_cell.angle_alpha   90.00
_cell.angle_beta   90.00
_cell.angle_gamma   90.00
#
_symmetry.space_group_name_H-M   'P 1'
#
loop_
_entity.id
_entity.type
_entity.pdbx_description
1 polymer ?
#
loop_
_entity_poly.entity_id
_entity_poly.type
_entity_poly.pdbx_seq_one_letter_code
_entity_poly.pdbx_strand_id
1 'polypeptide(L)'
;MEMKKPCCEESETIVGSWECWFDDACIVDMDYFVKTLSSIKQKGVRADLIGSIITHYASIWLPDLSSSAENGVTTHFQSPESVTNSWMKKRFFVETLVSVLPPEKDSVPCNFLLRLLRTANMVRVDATYRGELENRISWQLDQASLKELMIPSFSHTCGTLLDVELVLRLVKRFMSLDRDGAALVKVAKLVDCYLAEAAVDANLTLSEFIALAGALPSHSRATDDGLYRAIDTYLKAHPDVSKQERKGLCRLLDSRKLTTEASLHAAQNERLPVRAVIQVLFSEQTKLNRHIDWSGSFSSLRSPNGGLDPPGRCLSKRETNAQQMEIRKLKEDVYRLQSQFNAMQGQMERMAAKKKGLFKWRKFGMPTFSRNVGEVEKIEEEEEEEEAEREVGFGRQTPMDMKTSLVKRTPHKWRKSMS
;
A
#
# COMPACT_ATOMS: atom_id res chain seq x y z
N MET A 1 -9.00 -11.72 -61.43
CA MET A 1 -8.69 -10.82 -60.30
C MET A 1 -9.31 -11.44 -59.06
N GLU A 2 -8.50 -11.81 -58.06
CA GLU A 2 -9.01 -12.02 -56.71
C GLU A 2 -9.43 -10.67 -56.11
N MET A 3 -10.44 -10.66 -55.26
CA MET A 3 -10.65 -9.59 -54.29
C MET A 3 -10.70 -10.21 -52.90
N LYS A 4 -9.55 -10.25 -52.23
CA LYS A 4 -9.49 -10.55 -50.79
C LYS A 4 -10.23 -9.47 -50.02
N LYS A 5 -11.30 -9.86 -49.31
CA LYS A 5 -11.73 -9.13 -48.11
C LYS A 5 -10.99 -9.73 -46.92
N PRO A 6 -10.37 -8.92 -46.03
CA PRO A 6 -9.77 -9.43 -44.81
C PRO A 6 -10.86 -9.93 -43.85
N CYS A 7 -10.51 -10.92 -43.03
CA CYS A 7 -11.34 -11.30 -41.88
C CYS A 7 -11.22 -10.22 -40.80
N CYS A 8 -12.34 -9.85 -40.18
CA CYS A 8 -12.35 -9.20 -38.88
C CYS A 8 -12.79 -10.27 -37.89
N GLU A 9 -11.85 -10.79 -37.10
CA GLU A 9 -12.17 -11.65 -35.97
C GLU A 9 -12.71 -10.74 -34.86
N GLU A 10 -14.01 -10.85 -34.58
CA GLU A 10 -14.60 -10.18 -33.41
C GLU A 10 -14.07 -10.87 -32.16
N SER A 11 -13.17 -10.18 -31.45
CA SER A 11 -12.61 -10.66 -30.20
C SER A 11 -13.65 -10.57 -29.08
N GLU A 12 -14.50 -11.59 -28.96
CA GLU A 12 -15.39 -11.78 -27.82
C GLU A 12 -14.56 -11.79 -26.53
N THR A 13 -14.63 -10.70 -25.77
CA THR A 13 -14.05 -10.64 -24.43
C THR A 13 -14.84 -11.57 -23.53
N ILE A 14 -14.18 -12.64 -23.06
CA ILE A 14 -14.79 -13.67 -22.22
C ILE A 14 -15.26 -13.05 -20.90
N VAL A 15 -16.52 -12.66 -20.83
CA VAL A 15 -17.23 -12.37 -19.58
C VAL A 15 -17.48 -13.72 -18.92
N GLY A 16 -16.70 -14.05 -17.89
CA GLY A 16 -16.81 -15.34 -17.21
C GLY A 16 -18.21 -15.54 -16.62
N SER A 17 -18.85 -16.67 -16.93
CA SER A 17 -20.20 -16.95 -16.45
C SER A 17 -20.23 -17.11 -14.92
N TRP A 18 -21.16 -16.40 -14.28
CA TRP A 18 -21.44 -16.45 -12.84
C TRP A 18 -22.83 -17.05 -12.61
N GLU A 19 -22.99 -18.33 -12.96
CA GLU A 19 -24.26 -19.06 -12.86
C GLU A 19 -24.66 -19.39 -11.40
N CYS A 20 -25.97 -19.54 -11.17
CA CYS A 20 -26.62 -19.34 -9.87
C CYS A 20 -26.77 -20.63 -9.02
N TRP A 21 -26.54 -20.53 -7.71
CA TRP A 21 -26.61 -21.66 -6.75
C TRP A 21 -27.78 -21.54 -5.75
N PHE A 22 -28.97 -21.11 -6.19
CA PHE A 22 -30.12 -20.87 -5.30
C PHE A 22 -31.45 -21.48 -5.81
N ASP A 23 -31.52 -22.80 -5.83
CA ASP A 23 -32.79 -23.54 -5.91
C ASP A 23 -33.59 -23.46 -4.59
N ASP A 24 -34.87 -23.81 -4.61
CA ASP A 24 -35.73 -23.78 -3.41
C ASP A 24 -35.25 -24.75 -2.30
N ALA A 25 -34.51 -25.79 -2.67
CA ALA A 25 -33.81 -26.67 -1.72
C ALA A 25 -32.82 -25.91 -0.82
N CYS A 26 -32.19 -24.85 -1.33
CA CYS A 26 -31.24 -24.01 -0.59
C CYS A 26 -31.94 -23.17 0.48
N ILE A 27 -33.21 -22.79 0.23
CA ILE A 27 -34.05 -22.08 1.20
C ILE A 27 -34.43 -23.03 2.35
N VAL A 28 -34.79 -24.28 2.04
CA VAL A 28 -35.08 -25.32 3.04
C VAL A 28 -33.84 -25.67 3.88
N ASP A 29 -32.67 -25.76 3.25
CA ASP A 29 -31.38 -25.94 3.95
C ASP A 29 -31.07 -24.76 4.88
N MET A 30 -31.23 -23.51 4.42
CA MET A 30 -31.07 -22.33 5.28
C MET A 30 -32.02 -22.36 6.48
N ASP A 31 -33.28 -22.74 6.27
CA ASP A 31 -34.28 -22.82 7.33
C ASP A 31 -33.92 -23.91 8.38
N TYR A 32 -33.31 -25.02 7.94
CA TYR A 32 -32.74 -26.06 8.80
C TYR A 32 -31.46 -25.60 9.51
N PHE A 33 -30.59 -24.86 8.83
CA PHE A 33 -29.37 -24.29 9.36
C PHE A 33 -29.65 -23.29 10.49
N VAL A 34 -30.61 -22.36 10.32
CA VAL A 34 -31.03 -21.39 11.36
C VAL A 34 -31.59 -22.09 12.61
N LYS A 35 -32.40 -23.14 12.42
CA LYS A 35 -32.91 -23.99 13.53
C LYS A 35 -31.78 -24.73 14.25
N THR A 36 -30.81 -25.23 13.50
CA THR A 36 -29.61 -25.92 14.03
C THR A 36 -28.71 -24.97 14.82
N LEU A 37 -28.42 -23.78 14.28
CA LEU A 37 -27.70 -22.71 14.99
C LEU A 37 -28.40 -22.31 16.29
N SER A 38 -29.73 -22.24 16.29
CA SER A 38 -30.52 -21.93 17.48
C SER A 38 -30.34 -22.99 18.58
N SER A 39 -30.33 -24.28 18.22
CA SER A 39 -30.03 -25.38 19.16
C SER A 39 -28.57 -25.35 19.64
N ILE A 40 -27.62 -25.00 18.77
CA ILE A 40 -26.19 -24.84 19.11
C ILE A 40 -26.01 -23.69 20.13
N LYS A 41 -26.68 -22.55 19.93
CA LYS A 41 -26.65 -21.40 20.83
C LYS A 41 -27.26 -21.72 22.20
N GLN A 42 -28.38 -22.46 22.23
CA GLN A 42 -29.00 -22.95 23.48
C GLN A 42 -28.08 -23.88 24.29
N LYS A 43 -27.13 -24.57 23.65
CA LYS A 43 -26.13 -25.44 24.31
C LYS A 43 -24.92 -24.67 24.87
N GLY A 44 -24.93 -23.32 24.83
CA GLY A 44 -23.85 -22.50 25.38
C GLY A 44 -22.55 -22.54 24.57
N VAL A 45 -22.61 -22.86 23.28
CA VAL A 45 -21.44 -22.89 22.40
C VAL A 45 -20.88 -21.48 22.20
N ARG A 46 -19.55 -21.34 22.24
CA ARG A 46 -18.84 -20.06 22.16
C ARG A 46 -19.11 -19.33 20.85
N ALA A 47 -19.26 -18.00 20.92
CA ALA A 47 -19.65 -17.15 19.80
C ALA A 47 -18.70 -17.20 18.59
N ASP A 48 -17.40 -17.35 18.81
CA ASP A 48 -16.38 -17.51 17.77
C ASP A 48 -16.54 -18.83 16.98
N LEU A 49 -16.93 -19.92 17.64
CA LEU A 49 -17.23 -21.18 16.95
C LEU A 49 -18.55 -21.08 16.16
N ILE A 50 -19.57 -20.39 16.70
CA ILE A 50 -20.82 -20.11 15.97
C ILE A 50 -20.53 -19.24 14.73
N GLY A 51 -19.73 -18.18 14.88
CA GLY A 51 -19.28 -17.31 13.79
C GLY A 51 -18.43 -18.04 12.74
N SER A 52 -17.60 -18.99 13.18
CA SER A 52 -16.84 -19.87 12.28
C SER A 52 -17.74 -20.81 11.46
N ILE A 53 -18.77 -21.39 12.09
CA ILE A 53 -19.78 -22.22 11.41
C ILE A 53 -20.55 -21.39 10.38
N ILE A 54 -20.99 -20.17 10.73
CA ILE A 54 -21.67 -19.26 9.80
C ILE A 54 -20.75 -18.82 8.66
N THR A 55 -19.48 -18.50 8.94
CA THR A 55 -18.48 -18.14 7.92
C THR A 55 -18.27 -19.28 6.93
N HIS A 56 -18.16 -20.52 7.41
CA HIS A 56 -18.01 -21.69 6.56
C HIS A 56 -19.25 -21.96 5.71
N TYR A 57 -20.44 -22.00 6.34
CA TYR A 57 -21.72 -22.19 5.63
C TYR A 57 -21.95 -21.12 4.55
N ALA A 58 -21.70 -19.85 4.88
CA ALA A 58 -21.79 -18.74 3.94
C ALA A 58 -20.81 -18.89 2.77
N SER A 59 -19.60 -19.42 2.98
CA SER A 59 -18.61 -19.64 1.91
C SER A 59 -18.97 -20.77 0.93
N ILE A 60 -19.86 -21.69 1.32
CA ILE A 60 -20.37 -22.76 0.44
C ILE A 60 -21.39 -22.18 -0.56
N TRP A 61 -22.29 -21.33 -0.09
CA TRP A 61 -23.37 -20.74 -0.90
C TRP A 61 -23.00 -19.42 -1.58
N LEU A 62 -21.98 -18.72 -1.07
CA LEU A 62 -21.44 -17.49 -1.62
C LEU A 62 -19.90 -17.60 -1.71
N PRO A 63 -19.35 -18.07 -2.85
CA PRO A 63 -17.89 -18.19 -3.03
C PRO A 63 -17.18 -16.83 -2.98
N ASP A 64 -17.90 -15.73 -3.25
CA ASP A 64 -17.50 -14.33 -2.96
C ASP A 64 -16.96 -14.14 -1.52
N LEU A 65 -17.40 -14.97 -0.58
CA LEU A 65 -17.05 -14.94 0.85
C LEU A 65 -15.96 -15.96 1.23
N SER A 66 -15.41 -16.71 0.27
CA SER A 66 -14.19 -17.50 0.45
C SER A 66 -12.96 -16.60 0.56
N SER A 67 -12.02 -16.95 1.45
CA SER A 67 -10.77 -16.20 1.63
C SER A 67 -9.71 -16.56 0.60
N SER A 68 -9.84 -17.72 -0.06
CA SER A 68 -8.95 -18.12 -1.14
C SER A 68 -9.63 -17.90 -2.49
N ALA A 69 -8.91 -17.25 -3.41
CA ALA A 69 -9.30 -17.13 -4.82
C ALA A 69 -8.92 -18.41 -5.60
N GLU A 70 -9.23 -19.57 -5.01
CA GLU A 70 -9.11 -20.86 -5.67
C GLU A 70 -10.33 -21.08 -6.57
N ASN A 71 -10.08 -21.45 -7.82
CA ASN A 71 -11.11 -21.64 -8.84
C ASN A 71 -11.97 -22.87 -8.52
N GLY A 72 -13.02 -22.66 -7.73
CA GLY A 72 -14.07 -23.64 -7.45
C GLY A 72 -14.86 -23.97 -8.72
N VAL A 73 -14.35 -24.88 -9.55
CA VAL A 73 -15.08 -25.44 -10.68
C VAL A 73 -16.18 -26.37 -10.14
N THR A 74 -17.35 -25.80 -9.88
CA THR A 74 -18.57 -26.50 -9.47
C THR A 74 -19.55 -26.52 -10.64
N THR A 75 -19.40 -27.52 -11.50
CA THR A 75 -20.25 -27.73 -12.68
C THR A 75 -21.65 -28.18 -12.25
N HIS A 76 -22.65 -27.30 -12.35
CA HIS A 76 -24.06 -27.70 -12.27
C HIS A 76 -24.93 -26.87 -13.22
N PHE A 77 -25.45 -27.52 -14.26
CA PHE A 77 -26.47 -26.95 -15.14
C PHE A 77 -27.85 -27.06 -14.48
N GLN A 78 -28.63 -25.97 -14.41
CA GLN A 78 -30.09 -26.04 -14.56
C GLN A 78 -30.84 -24.70 -14.67
N SER A 79 -32.05 -24.80 -15.23
CA SER A 79 -33.22 -23.93 -15.14
C SER A 79 -33.13 -22.43 -15.55
N PRO A 80 -34.01 -21.94 -16.44
CA PRO A 80 -34.14 -20.52 -16.74
C PRO A 80 -34.97 -19.79 -15.65
N GLU A 81 -34.45 -19.68 -14.43
CA GLU A 81 -35.02 -18.76 -13.45
C GLU A 81 -34.85 -17.30 -13.92
N SER A 82 -35.82 -16.44 -13.57
CA SER A 82 -35.64 -14.99 -13.78
C SER A 82 -34.47 -14.48 -12.95
N VAL A 83 -33.61 -13.64 -13.54
CA VAL A 83 -32.52 -12.92 -12.86
C VAL A 83 -33.03 -12.19 -11.60
N THR A 84 -34.28 -11.72 -11.63
CA THR A 84 -34.92 -11.08 -10.47
C THR A 84 -35.15 -12.03 -9.29
N ASN A 85 -35.50 -13.30 -9.53
CA ASN A 85 -35.71 -14.30 -8.48
C ASN A 85 -34.39 -14.71 -7.86
N SER A 86 -33.38 -15.03 -8.68
CA SER A 86 -32.00 -15.28 -8.26
C SER A 86 -31.47 -14.15 -7.36
N TRP A 87 -31.67 -12.89 -7.77
CA TRP A 87 -31.29 -11.71 -7.00
C TRP A 87 -32.02 -11.63 -5.65
N MET A 88 -33.34 -11.84 -5.62
CA MET A 88 -34.12 -11.83 -4.38
C MET A 88 -33.72 -12.97 -3.43
N LYS A 89 -33.44 -14.17 -3.95
CA LYS A 89 -32.91 -15.30 -3.17
C LYS A 89 -31.53 -14.96 -2.57
N LYS A 90 -30.58 -14.45 -3.38
CA LYS A 90 -29.25 -14.01 -2.89
C LYS A 90 -29.35 -12.89 -1.86
N ARG A 91 -30.29 -11.95 -2.02
CA ARG A 91 -30.60 -10.90 -1.04
C ARG A 91 -31.11 -11.47 0.28
N PHE A 92 -32.16 -12.30 0.24
CA PHE A 92 -32.76 -12.93 1.42
C PHE A 92 -31.73 -13.77 2.20
N PHE A 93 -30.86 -14.49 1.48
CA PHE A 93 -29.76 -15.25 2.08
C PHE A 93 -28.78 -14.33 2.83
N VAL A 94 -28.37 -13.21 2.25
CA VAL A 94 -27.48 -12.23 2.93
C VAL A 94 -28.17 -11.58 4.13
N GLU A 95 -29.43 -11.17 4.02
CA GLU A 95 -30.20 -10.57 5.12
C GLU A 95 -30.37 -11.57 6.29
N THR A 96 -30.63 -12.84 5.99
CA THR A 96 -30.74 -13.91 6.98
C THR A 96 -29.39 -14.24 7.61
N LEU A 97 -28.29 -14.29 6.84
CA LEU A 97 -26.93 -14.44 7.37
C LEU A 97 -26.60 -13.33 8.39
N VAL A 98 -26.92 -12.07 8.07
CA VAL A 98 -26.68 -10.94 8.99
C VAL A 98 -27.49 -11.10 10.29
N SER A 99 -28.75 -11.54 10.19
CA SER A 99 -29.63 -11.71 11.36
C SER A 99 -29.16 -12.79 12.35
N VAL A 100 -28.38 -13.79 11.92
CA VAL A 100 -27.85 -14.86 12.78
C VAL A 100 -26.41 -14.62 13.27
N LEU A 101 -25.75 -13.52 12.88
CA LEU A 101 -24.38 -13.24 13.32
C LEU A 101 -24.30 -13.05 14.85
N PRO A 102 -23.42 -13.77 15.57
CA PRO A 102 -23.24 -13.60 17.01
C PRO A 102 -22.90 -12.14 17.34
N PRO A 103 -23.60 -11.47 18.28
CA PRO A 103 -23.40 -10.04 18.56
C PRO A 103 -22.04 -9.71 19.20
N GLU A 104 -21.31 -10.73 19.69
CA GLU A 104 -20.04 -10.57 20.39
C GLU A 104 -18.94 -10.06 19.44
N LYS A 105 -18.12 -9.10 19.90
CA LYS A 105 -16.95 -8.62 19.15
C LYS A 105 -15.98 -9.77 18.86
N ASP A 106 -15.30 -9.72 17.72
CA ASP A 106 -14.29 -10.69 17.26
C ASP A 106 -14.80 -12.14 17.07
N SER A 107 -16.12 -12.37 17.18
CA SER A 107 -16.76 -13.67 16.88
C SER A 107 -16.74 -14.04 15.39
N VAL A 108 -16.67 -13.03 14.51
CA VAL A 108 -16.65 -13.16 13.05
C VAL A 108 -15.57 -12.23 12.50
N PRO A 109 -14.60 -12.70 11.69
CA PRO A 109 -13.47 -11.89 11.24
C PRO A 109 -13.87 -10.67 10.41
N CYS A 110 -13.24 -9.50 10.67
CA CYS A 110 -13.53 -8.25 9.94
C CYS A 110 -13.46 -8.40 8.41
N ASN A 111 -12.49 -9.15 7.88
CA ASN A 111 -12.36 -9.39 6.44
C ASN A 111 -13.50 -10.23 5.86
N PHE A 112 -14.20 -11.07 6.64
CA PHE A 112 -15.44 -11.72 6.20
C PHE A 112 -16.62 -10.73 6.22
N LEU A 113 -16.75 -9.95 7.29
CA LEU A 113 -17.82 -8.93 7.37
C LEU A 113 -17.73 -7.90 6.23
N LEU A 114 -16.52 -7.48 5.83
CA LEU A 114 -16.30 -6.59 4.70
C LEU A 114 -16.73 -7.19 3.35
N ARG A 115 -16.41 -8.47 3.10
CA ARG A 115 -16.88 -9.19 1.90
C ARG A 115 -18.39 -9.38 1.93
N LEU A 116 -18.97 -9.72 3.08
CA LEU A 116 -20.42 -9.80 3.27
C LEU A 116 -21.09 -8.45 3.03
N LEU A 117 -20.49 -7.33 3.47
CA LEU A 117 -20.96 -5.97 3.20
C LEU A 117 -20.85 -5.59 1.71
N ARG A 118 -19.78 -6.00 1.02
CA ARG A 118 -19.67 -5.86 -0.44
C ARG A 118 -20.81 -6.58 -1.15
N THR A 119 -21.08 -7.83 -0.82
CA THR A 119 -22.21 -8.59 -1.38
C THR A 119 -23.56 -7.97 -1.00
N ALA A 120 -23.70 -7.46 0.23
CA ALA A 120 -24.90 -6.81 0.74
C ALA A 120 -25.21 -5.49 0.02
N ASN A 121 -24.21 -4.65 -0.23
CA ASN A 121 -24.34 -3.43 -1.02
C ASN A 121 -24.66 -3.75 -2.49
N MET A 122 -24.04 -4.78 -3.05
CA MET A 122 -24.35 -5.27 -4.41
C MET A 122 -25.83 -5.66 -4.53
N VAL A 123 -26.34 -6.54 -3.66
CA VAL A 123 -27.76 -6.99 -3.70
C VAL A 123 -28.77 -5.99 -3.10
N ARG A 124 -28.28 -4.84 -2.64
CA ARG A 124 -29.04 -3.72 -2.06
C ARG A 124 -29.93 -4.12 -0.89
N VAL A 125 -29.37 -4.85 0.09
CA VAL A 125 -30.07 -5.21 1.34
C VAL A 125 -30.63 -3.98 2.07
N ASP A 126 -31.55 -4.19 3.00
CA ASP A 126 -32.14 -3.10 3.76
C ASP A 126 -31.10 -2.33 4.61
N ALA A 127 -31.37 -1.04 4.82
CA ALA A 127 -30.52 -0.15 5.58
C ALA A 127 -30.24 -0.64 7.02
N THR A 128 -31.16 -1.41 7.62
CA THR A 128 -30.96 -2.06 8.92
C THR A 128 -29.80 -3.07 8.90
N TYR A 129 -29.85 -4.08 8.02
CA TYR A 129 -28.79 -5.09 7.87
C TYR A 129 -27.45 -4.47 7.45
N ARG A 130 -27.48 -3.46 6.56
CA ARG A 130 -26.27 -2.71 6.17
C ARG A 130 -25.69 -1.94 7.36
N GLY A 131 -26.52 -1.29 8.17
CA GLY A 131 -26.10 -0.56 9.37
C GLY A 131 -25.51 -1.47 10.45
N GLU A 132 -26.07 -2.67 10.62
CA GLU A 132 -25.56 -3.70 11.53
C GLU A 132 -24.17 -4.21 11.10
N LEU A 133 -23.97 -4.47 9.80
CA LEU A 133 -22.65 -4.77 9.25
C LEU A 133 -21.67 -3.60 9.43
N GLU A 134 -22.06 -2.36 9.11
CA GLU A 134 -21.22 -1.18 9.33
C GLU A 134 -20.77 -1.07 10.79
N ASN A 135 -21.68 -1.24 11.76
CA ASN A 135 -21.36 -1.21 13.19
C ASN A 135 -20.31 -2.26 13.57
N ARG A 136 -20.54 -3.52 13.18
CA ARG A 136 -19.67 -4.66 13.53
C ARG A 136 -18.28 -4.56 12.91
N ILE A 137 -18.18 -4.09 11.66
CA ILE A 137 -16.89 -3.79 11.00
C ILE A 137 -16.20 -2.66 11.74
N SER A 138 -16.92 -1.60 12.08
CA SER A 138 -16.38 -0.44 12.80
C SER A 138 -15.88 -0.78 14.21
N TRP A 139 -16.27 -1.89 14.82
CA TRP A 139 -15.71 -2.34 16.09
C TRP A 139 -14.32 -2.99 15.97
N GLN A 140 -13.95 -3.51 14.79
CA GLN A 140 -12.71 -4.26 14.53
C GLN A 140 -11.99 -3.82 13.24
N LEU A 141 -12.18 -2.55 12.83
CA LEU A 141 -11.61 -1.98 11.61
C LEU A 141 -10.07 -2.02 11.58
N ASP A 142 -9.42 -2.15 12.74
CA ASP A 142 -7.97 -2.33 12.88
C ASP A 142 -7.47 -3.72 12.45
N GLN A 143 -8.38 -4.66 12.21
CA GLN A 143 -8.13 -6.01 11.68
C GLN A 143 -8.47 -6.13 10.18
N ALA A 144 -9.00 -5.06 9.57
CA ALA A 144 -9.32 -5.03 8.15
C ALA A 144 -8.06 -4.97 7.28
N SER A 145 -8.10 -5.66 6.14
CA SER A 145 -7.10 -5.53 5.09
C SER A 145 -7.56 -4.54 4.02
N LEU A 146 -6.60 -3.89 3.35
CA LEU A 146 -6.88 -2.94 2.26
C LEU A 146 -7.75 -3.58 1.16
N LYS A 147 -7.43 -4.81 0.75
CA LYS A 147 -8.14 -5.58 -0.28
C LYS A 147 -9.64 -5.68 -0.02
N GLU A 148 -10.05 -6.02 1.21
CA GLU A 148 -11.48 -6.19 1.52
C GLU A 148 -12.15 -4.85 1.88
N LEU A 149 -11.39 -3.82 2.26
CA LEU A 149 -11.92 -2.45 2.46
C LEU A 149 -12.23 -1.73 1.13
N MET A 150 -11.59 -2.13 0.03
CA MET A 150 -11.84 -1.62 -1.33
C MET A 150 -13.18 -2.15 -1.90
N ILE A 151 -14.27 -1.70 -1.30
CA ILE A 151 -15.65 -2.03 -1.70
C ILE A 151 -16.05 -1.09 -2.87
N PRO A 152 -16.50 -1.64 -4.02
CA PRO A 152 -16.94 -0.82 -5.16
C PRO A 152 -18.17 0.02 -4.87
N SER A 153 -18.33 1.13 -5.58
CA SER A 153 -19.59 1.89 -5.59
C SER A 153 -20.65 1.15 -6.40
N PHE A 154 -21.80 0.85 -5.78
CA PHE A 154 -22.95 0.20 -6.44
C PHE A 154 -24.10 1.19 -6.74
N SER A 155 -23.81 2.50 -6.72
CA SER A 155 -24.78 3.56 -7.06
C SER A 155 -24.72 3.92 -8.55
N HIS A 156 -25.88 4.02 -9.20
CA HIS A 156 -25.97 4.48 -10.59
C HIS A 156 -25.77 5.99 -10.76
N THR A 157 -25.69 6.76 -9.66
CA THR A 157 -25.53 8.23 -9.68
C THR A 157 -24.14 8.69 -9.25
N CYS A 158 -23.25 7.76 -8.88
CA CYS A 158 -21.90 8.05 -8.41
C CYS A 158 -20.89 7.68 -9.49
N GLY A 159 -19.96 8.59 -9.80
CA GLY A 159 -18.90 8.32 -10.78
C GLY A 159 -17.71 7.55 -10.21
N THR A 160 -17.59 7.42 -8.88
CA THR A 160 -16.41 6.80 -8.27
C THR A 160 -16.42 5.28 -8.39
N LEU A 161 -15.23 4.70 -8.53
CA LEU A 161 -15.02 3.25 -8.54
C LEU A 161 -15.24 2.63 -7.15
N LEU A 162 -14.97 3.38 -6.08
CA LEU A 162 -15.04 2.92 -4.68
C LEU A 162 -16.07 3.72 -3.87
N ASP A 163 -16.70 3.06 -2.89
CA ASP A 163 -17.60 3.72 -1.92
C ASP A 163 -16.78 4.39 -0.80
N VAL A 164 -16.24 5.58 -1.11
CA VAL A 164 -15.43 6.38 -0.15
C VAL A 164 -16.28 6.90 1.00
N GLU A 165 -17.57 7.16 0.76
CA GLU A 165 -18.50 7.58 1.81
C GLU A 165 -18.71 6.45 2.85
N LEU A 166 -18.79 5.18 2.42
CA LEU A 166 -18.81 4.04 3.33
C LEU A 166 -17.57 3.98 4.21
N VAL A 167 -16.37 4.11 3.63
CA VAL A 167 -15.14 4.10 4.44
C VAL A 167 -15.10 5.28 5.42
N LEU A 168 -15.60 6.46 5.01
CA LEU A 168 -15.79 7.60 5.92
C LEU A 168 -16.80 7.31 7.05
N ARG A 169 -17.91 6.60 6.78
CA ARG A 169 -18.87 6.16 7.81
C ARG A 169 -18.23 5.15 8.77
N LEU A 170 -17.51 4.15 8.26
CA LEU A 170 -16.80 3.14 9.06
C LEU A 170 -15.73 3.77 9.96
N VAL A 171 -14.93 4.70 9.44
CA VAL A 171 -13.88 5.39 10.23
C VAL A 171 -14.50 6.28 11.30
N LYS A 172 -15.58 7.02 11.01
CA LYS A 172 -16.30 7.82 12.00
C LYS A 172 -16.91 6.98 13.12
N ARG A 173 -17.55 5.85 12.79
CA ARG A 173 -18.04 4.86 13.78
C ARG A 173 -16.89 4.22 14.57
N PHE A 174 -15.74 3.97 13.95
CA PHE A 174 -14.56 3.44 14.65
C PHE A 174 -14.00 4.46 15.66
N MET A 175 -13.97 5.76 15.31
CA MET A 175 -13.58 6.88 16.19
C MET A 175 -14.56 7.19 17.33
N SER A 176 -15.84 6.83 17.20
CA SER A 176 -16.86 7.07 18.25
C SER A 176 -16.87 6.01 19.37
N LEU A 177 -15.88 5.14 19.41
CA LEU A 177 -15.62 4.19 20.50
C LEU A 177 -14.29 4.53 21.16
N ASP A 178 -14.11 4.12 22.41
CA ASP A 178 -12.80 4.14 23.06
C ASP A 178 -11.84 3.14 22.40
N ARG A 179 -10.58 3.54 22.19
CA ARG A 179 -9.58 2.82 21.38
C ARG A 179 -8.19 2.90 21.99
N ASP A 180 -7.47 1.78 21.91
CA ASP A 180 -6.05 1.78 22.20
C ASP A 180 -5.25 2.44 21.07
N GLY A 181 -4.06 2.97 21.41
CA GLY A 181 -3.18 3.62 20.45
C GLY A 181 -2.75 2.69 19.29
N ALA A 182 -2.71 1.37 19.50
CA ALA A 182 -2.32 0.44 18.45
C ALA A 182 -3.42 0.29 17.38
N ALA A 183 -4.69 0.16 17.76
CA ALA A 183 -5.79 0.14 16.78
C ALA A 183 -5.88 1.46 16.00
N LEU A 184 -5.70 2.61 16.67
CA LEU A 184 -5.66 3.93 16.01
C LEU A 184 -4.56 4.00 14.94
N VAL A 185 -3.33 3.54 15.25
CA VAL A 185 -2.20 3.53 14.30
C VAL A 185 -2.41 2.56 13.14
N LYS A 186 -3.04 1.39 13.37
CA LYS A 186 -3.40 0.46 12.29
C LYS A 186 -4.41 1.09 11.33
N VAL A 187 -5.49 1.67 11.85
CA VAL A 187 -6.53 2.29 11.02
C VAL A 187 -6.02 3.53 10.30
N ALA A 188 -5.12 4.32 10.89
CA ALA A 188 -4.45 5.42 10.18
C ALA A 188 -3.68 4.94 8.95
N LYS A 189 -2.86 3.89 9.09
CA LYS A 189 -2.14 3.29 7.95
C LYS A 189 -3.10 2.70 6.90
N LEU A 190 -4.18 2.06 7.34
CA LEU A 190 -5.20 1.50 6.45
C LEU A 190 -5.93 2.58 5.65
N VAL A 191 -6.30 3.69 6.27
CA VAL A 191 -6.95 4.84 5.63
C VAL A 191 -6.01 5.57 4.69
N ASP A 192 -4.75 5.79 5.08
CA ASP A 192 -3.74 6.41 4.21
C ASP A 192 -3.43 5.53 2.99
N CYS A 193 -3.40 4.20 3.15
CA CYS A 193 -3.32 3.27 2.04
C CYS A 193 -4.57 3.34 1.14
N TYR A 194 -5.78 3.29 1.72
CA TYR A 194 -7.03 3.38 0.96
C TYR A 194 -7.14 4.68 0.17
N LEU A 195 -6.82 5.82 0.78
CA LEU A 195 -6.81 7.12 0.12
C LEU A 195 -5.83 7.18 -1.06
N ALA A 196 -4.68 6.52 -0.97
CA ALA A 196 -3.72 6.49 -2.06
C ALA A 196 -4.15 5.63 -3.26
N GLU A 197 -4.96 4.59 -3.05
CA GLU A 197 -5.57 3.82 -4.14
C GLU A 197 -6.81 4.55 -4.70
N ALA A 198 -7.66 5.11 -3.83
CA ALA A 198 -8.85 5.88 -4.22
C ALA A 198 -8.49 7.17 -4.99
N ALA A 199 -7.35 7.81 -4.67
CA ALA A 199 -6.87 9.01 -5.33
C ALA A 199 -6.39 8.82 -6.79
N VAL A 200 -6.42 7.58 -7.32
CA VAL A 200 -6.20 7.31 -8.75
C VAL A 200 -7.48 7.59 -9.56
N ASP A 201 -8.65 7.59 -8.91
CA ASP A 201 -9.96 7.82 -9.53
C ASP A 201 -10.23 9.31 -9.76
N ALA A 202 -10.23 9.73 -11.03
CA ALA A 202 -10.50 11.11 -11.43
C ALA A 202 -11.86 11.66 -10.97
N ASN A 203 -12.82 10.80 -10.60
CA ASN A 203 -14.12 11.21 -10.07
C ASN A 203 -14.12 11.45 -8.55
N LEU A 204 -13.04 11.14 -7.82
CA LEU A 204 -12.96 11.37 -6.37
C LEU A 204 -12.98 12.87 -6.06
N THR A 205 -13.99 13.34 -5.32
CA THR A 205 -14.06 14.76 -4.96
C THR A 205 -13.05 15.12 -3.88
N LEU A 206 -12.52 16.34 -3.97
CA LEU A 206 -11.64 16.93 -2.97
C LEU A 206 -12.27 16.93 -1.56
N SER A 207 -13.59 17.09 -1.49
CA SER A 207 -14.36 17.09 -0.25
C SER A 207 -14.28 15.74 0.47
N GLU A 208 -14.48 14.65 -0.27
CA GLU A 208 -14.39 13.28 0.26
C GLU A 208 -12.96 12.93 0.69
N PHE A 209 -11.96 13.27 -0.12
CA PHE A 209 -10.55 13.07 0.22
C PHE A 209 -10.19 13.78 1.54
N ILE A 210 -10.51 15.08 1.65
CA ILE A 210 -10.23 15.86 2.86
C ILE A 210 -11.02 15.33 4.07
N ALA A 211 -12.30 14.98 3.87
CA ALA A 211 -13.15 14.48 4.95
C ALA A 211 -12.67 13.14 5.52
N LEU A 212 -12.15 12.22 4.68
CA LEU A 212 -11.61 10.93 5.12
C LEU A 212 -10.19 11.06 5.68
N ALA A 213 -9.30 11.84 5.04
CA ALA A 213 -7.95 12.07 5.55
C ALA A 213 -7.95 12.74 6.94
N GLY A 214 -8.87 13.69 7.14
CA GLY A 214 -9.10 14.40 8.40
C GLY A 214 -10.06 13.72 9.39
N ALA A 215 -10.61 12.54 9.08
CA ALA A 215 -11.47 11.80 10.01
C ALA A 215 -10.71 11.20 11.20
N LEU A 216 -9.37 11.18 11.15
CA LEU A 216 -8.49 10.62 12.18
C LEU A 216 -7.67 11.73 12.85
N PRO A 217 -7.47 11.68 14.18
CA PRO A 217 -6.72 12.70 14.91
C PRO A 217 -5.23 12.64 14.54
N SER A 218 -4.55 13.79 14.50
CA SER A 218 -3.17 13.88 14.02
C SER A 218 -2.17 13.00 14.78
N HIS A 219 -2.45 12.58 16.02
CA HIS A 219 -1.58 11.70 16.80
C HIS A 219 -1.69 10.21 16.40
N SER A 220 -2.68 9.79 15.60
CA SER A 220 -2.79 8.42 15.10
C SER A 220 -1.71 8.07 14.05
N ARG A 221 -1.15 9.09 13.38
CA ARG A 221 -0.03 8.96 12.45
C ARG A 221 1.30 9.15 13.18
N ALA A 222 2.14 8.11 13.18
CA ALA A 222 3.52 8.19 13.67
C ALA A 222 4.45 8.83 12.62
N THR A 223 4.26 8.44 11.35
CA THR A 223 4.81 9.13 10.17
C THR A 223 3.66 9.49 9.23
N ASP A 224 3.83 10.56 8.46
CA ASP A 224 2.81 11.09 7.54
C ASP A 224 3.04 10.66 6.08
N ASP A 225 4.06 9.84 5.81
CA ASP A 225 4.46 9.37 4.47
C ASP A 225 3.31 8.74 3.66
N GLY A 226 2.42 8.00 4.32
CA GLY A 226 1.24 7.39 3.68
C GLY A 226 0.23 8.43 3.21
N LEU A 227 -0.07 9.41 4.07
CA LEU A 227 -0.90 10.56 3.73
C LEU A 227 -0.25 11.43 2.65
N TYR A 228 1.08 11.60 2.67
CA TYR A 228 1.81 12.27 1.60
C TYR A 228 1.68 11.52 0.27
N ARG A 229 1.86 10.19 0.24
CA ARG A 229 1.62 9.36 -0.96
C ARG A 229 0.20 9.57 -1.50
N ALA A 230 -0.80 9.58 -0.63
CA ALA A 230 -2.20 9.79 -1.03
C ALA A 230 -2.44 11.19 -1.62
N ILE A 231 -1.93 12.25 -0.98
CA ILE A 231 -2.01 13.61 -1.50
C ILE A 231 -1.28 13.73 -2.84
N ASP A 232 -0.14 13.06 -3.00
CA ASP A 232 0.65 13.10 -4.22
C ASP A 232 -0.05 12.42 -5.40
N THR A 233 -0.63 11.23 -5.18
CA THR A 233 -1.47 10.54 -6.17
C THR A 233 -2.65 11.41 -6.57
N TYR A 234 -3.33 12.05 -5.61
CA TYR A 234 -4.46 12.94 -5.88
C TYR A 234 -4.04 14.13 -6.77
N LEU A 235 -2.93 14.78 -6.44
CA LEU A 235 -2.35 15.85 -7.26
C LEU A 235 -1.79 15.38 -8.61
N LYS A 236 -1.70 14.07 -8.86
CA LYS A 236 -1.34 13.47 -10.14
C LYS A 236 -2.56 13.19 -11.02
N ALA A 237 -3.61 12.63 -10.44
CA ALA A 237 -4.84 12.25 -11.15
C ALA A 237 -5.78 13.44 -11.41
N HIS A 238 -5.73 14.47 -10.55
CA HIS A 238 -6.59 15.65 -10.64
C HIS A 238 -5.76 16.93 -10.96
N PRO A 239 -5.32 17.14 -12.21
CA PRO A 239 -4.47 18.27 -12.57
C PRO A 239 -5.15 19.63 -12.40
N ASP A 240 -6.48 19.69 -12.58
CA ASP A 240 -7.28 20.92 -12.55
C ASP A 240 -7.46 21.51 -11.13
N VAL A 241 -7.05 20.79 -10.08
CA VAL A 241 -7.13 21.23 -8.68
C VAL A 241 -6.42 22.57 -8.50
N SER A 242 -7.15 23.59 -8.03
CA SER A 242 -6.66 24.97 -8.00
C SER A 242 -5.59 25.20 -6.93
N LYS A 243 -4.82 26.29 -7.07
CA LYS A 243 -3.74 26.64 -6.13
C LYS A 243 -4.19 26.75 -4.65
N GLN A 244 -5.46 27.13 -4.41
CA GLN A 244 -6.03 27.19 -3.06
C GLN A 244 -6.37 25.79 -2.52
N GLU A 245 -6.79 24.87 -3.39
CA GLU A 245 -7.15 23.50 -3.04
C GLU A 245 -5.93 22.61 -2.82
N ARG A 246 -4.86 22.78 -3.62
CA ARG A 246 -3.54 22.15 -3.36
C ARG A 246 -3.00 22.56 -1.99
N LYS A 247 -3.13 23.85 -1.65
CA LYS A 247 -2.88 24.39 -0.30
C LYS A 247 -3.88 23.87 0.75
N GLY A 248 -5.09 23.49 0.34
CA GLY A 248 -6.06 22.78 1.16
C GLY A 248 -5.52 21.43 1.62
N LEU A 249 -5.17 20.57 0.66
CA LEU A 249 -4.57 19.24 0.87
C LEU A 249 -3.30 19.31 1.71
N CYS A 250 -2.36 20.20 1.36
CA CYS A 250 -1.06 20.32 2.05
C CYS A 250 -1.17 20.79 3.51
N ARG A 251 -2.33 21.24 4.00
CA ARG A 251 -2.56 21.53 5.44
C ARG A 251 -2.91 20.29 6.28
N LEU A 252 -3.21 19.16 5.64
CA LEU A 252 -3.44 17.89 6.33
C LEU A 252 -2.13 17.22 6.79
N LEU A 253 -1.00 17.63 6.20
CA LEU A 253 0.31 17.01 6.34
C LEU A 253 1.18 17.74 7.39
N ASP A 254 1.69 17.02 8.39
CA ASP A 254 2.75 17.53 9.27
C ASP A 254 4.13 17.16 8.69
N SER A 255 4.82 18.14 8.08
CA SER A 255 6.14 17.92 7.48
C SER A 255 7.20 17.42 8.47
N ARG A 256 6.98 17.63 9.77
CA ARG A 256 7.85 17.10 10.85
C ARG A 256 7.80 15.58 10.93
N LYS A 257 6.69 14.96 10.48
CA LYS A 257 6.42 13.51 10.52
C LYS A 257 6.78 12.77 9.24
N LEU A 258 7.24 13.47 8.21
CA LEU A 258 7.82 12.83 7.04
C LEU A 258 9.15 12.14 7.40
N THR A 259 9.41 10.99 6.80
CA THR A 259 10.77 10.41 6.75
C THR A 259 11.67 11.24 5.82
N THR A 260 13.00 11.07 5.92
CA THR A 260 13.98 11.77 5.08
C THR A 260 13.75 11.53 3.58
N GLU A 261 13.35 10.31 3.22
CA GLU A 261 13.01 9.91 1.84
C GLU A 261 11.72 10.61 1.35
N ALA A 262 10.65 10.57 2.15
CA ALA A 262 9.40 11.27 1.83
C ALA A 262 9.60 12.79 1.75
N SER A 263 10.41 13.37 2.63
CA SER A 263 10.81 14.79 2.60
C SER A 263 11.63 15.14 1.36
N LEU A 264 12.56 14.29 0.92
CA LEU A 264 13.33 14.51 -0.31
C LEU A 264 12.42 14.52 -1.54
N HIS A 265 11.53 13.53 -1.66
CA HIS A 265 10.55 13.47 -2.74
C HIS A 265 9.62 14.70 -2.71
N ALA A 266 9.12 15.09 -1.53
CA ALA A 266 8.29 16.28 -1.37
C ALA A 266 9.04 17.59 -1.70
N ALA A 267 10.34 17.69 -1.41
CA ALA A 267 11.15 18.85 -1.75
C ALA A 267 11.34 19.04 -3.27
N GLN A 268 11.31 17.95 -4.04
CA GLN A 268 11.48 17.94 -5.50
C GLN A 268 10.14 18.00 -6.27
N ASN A 269 8.99 18.01 -5.58
CA ASN A 269 7.70 17.78 -6.20
C ASN A 269 6.98 19.06 -6.65
N GLU A 270 7.08 19.38 -7.95
CA GLU A 270 6.49 20.57 -8.59
C GLU A 270 4.95 20.70 -8.43
N ARG A 271 4.24 19.62 -8.09
CA ARG A 271 2.78 19.65 -7.85
C ARG A 271 2.44 20.37 -6.54
N LEU A 272 3.36 20.40 -5.56
CA LEU A 272 3.13 21.03 -4.25
C LEU A 272 3.24 22.56 -4.33
N PRO A 273 2.45 23.31 -3.54
CA PRO A 273 2.68 24.75 -3.37
C PRO A 273 4.07 25.01 -2.76
N VAL A 274 4.80 26.01 -3.28
CA VAL A 274 6.14 26.41 -2.79
C VAL A 274 6.22 26.56 -1.27
N ARG A 275 5.15 27.05 -0.62
CA ARG A 275 5.07 27.14 0.84
C ARG A 275 5.15 25.78 1.54
N ALA A 276 4.56 24.73 0.98
CA ALA A 276 4.65 23.37 1.53
C ALA A 276 6.07 22.81 1.38
N VAL A 277 6.69 22.98 0.20
CA VAL A 277 8.10 22.62 -0.05
C VAL A 277 9.03 23.29 0.98
N ILE A 278 8.86 24.59 1.21
CA ILE A 278 9.61 25.34 2.24
C ILE A 278 9.37 24.78 3.65
N GLN A 279 8.14 24.37 3.99
CA GLN A 279 7.83 23.75 5.29
C GLN A 279 8.49 22.37 5.45
N VAL A 280 8.67 21.61 4.37
CA VAL A 280 9.42 20.34 4.36
C VAL A 280 10.92 20.57 4.57
N LEU A 281 11.51 21.50 3.82
CA LEU A 281 12.93 21.84 3.94
C LEU A 281 13.29 22.35 5.35
N PHE A 282 12.46 23.18 5.98
CA PHE A 282 12.68 23.62 7.36
C PHE A 282 12.49 22.48 8.40
N SER A 283 11.60 21.51 8.16
CA SER A 283 11.52 20.33 9.04
C SER A 283 12.75 19.42 8.93
N GLU A 284 13.34 19.25 7.75
CA GLU A 284 14.61 18.52 7.62
C GLU A 284 15.78 19.29 8.23
N GLN A 285 15.89 20.60 7.98
CA GLN A 285 16.92 21.43 8.58
C GLN A 285 16.88 21.38 10.12
N THR A 286 15.69 21.38 10.72
CA THR A 286 15.54 21.29 12.19
C THR A 286 15.73 19.88 12.75
N LYS A 287 15.50 18.81 11.97
CA LYS A 287 15.94 17.44 12.32
C LYS A 287 17.47 17.36 12.29
N LEU A 288 18.11 17.84 11.23
CA LEU A 288 19.57 17.83 11.07
C LEU A 288 20.27 18.67 12.15
N ASN A 289 19.79 19.89 12.45
CA ASN A 289 20.39 20.71 13.50
C ASN A 289 20.33 20.02 14.85
N ARG A 290 19.21 19.36 15.20
CA ARG A 290 19.10 18.57 16.44
C ARG A 290 20.09 17.41 16.50
N HIS A 291 20.43 16.78 15.37
CA HIS A 291 21.50 15.78 15.34
C HIS A 291 22.90 16.40 15.49
N ILE A 292 23.13 17.60 14.95
CA ILE A 292 24.38 18.36 15.13
C ILE A 292 24.55 18.79 16.59
N ASP A 293 23.49 19.36 17.20
CA ASP A 293 23.45 19.77 18.61
C ASP A 293 23.77 18.61 19.57
N TRP A 294 23.37 17.38 19.22
CA TRP A 294 23.63 16.16 19.99
C TRP A 294 24.99 15.50 19.70
N SER A 295 25.58 15.78 18.53
CA SER A 295 26.81 15.14 18.03
C SER A 295 28.07 15.98 18.24
N GLY A 296 27.95 17.31 18.21
CA GLY A 296 29.10 18.20 18.09
C GLY A 296 28.92 19.58 18.71
N SER A 297 28.91 19.67 20.05
CA SER A 297 29.27 20.93 20.73
C SER A 297 30.80 21.13 20.75
N PHE A 298 31.39 21.17 19.56
CA PHE A 298 32.75 21.62 19.30
C PHE A 298 32.75 22.56 18.09
N SER A 299 33.72 23.47 18.00
CA SER A 299 33.79 24.52 16.97
C SER A 299 32.58 25.48 16.86
N SER A 300 32.22 26.13 17.97
CA SER A 300 31.67 27.50 17.91
C SER A 300 32.51 28.42 18.78
N LEU A 301 33.60 28.96 18.22
CA LEU A 301 34.39 30.01 18.85
C LEU A 301 33.60 31.32 18.78
N ARG A 302 32.96 31.64 19.91
CA ARG A 302 32.13 32.82 20.16
C ARG A 302 32.74 34.12 19.62
N SER A 303 32.04 34.77 18.69
CA SER A 303 32.05 36.24 18.61
C SER A 303 31.18 36.79 19.76
N PRO A 304 31.61 37.83 20.50
CA PRO A 304 31.03 38.12 21.81
C PRO A 304 29.77 38.99 21.75
N ASN A 305 28.70 38.55 22.43
CA ASN A 305 27.91 39.46 23.26
C ASN A 305 27.26 38.74 24.43
N GLY A 306 26.87 39.49 25.46
CA GLY A 306 26.43 38.96 26.75
C GLY A 306 24.91 38.76 26.87
N GLY A 307 24.52 37.66 27.51
CA GLY A 307 23.17 37.38 28.00
C GLY A 307 23.27 36.37 29.15
N LEU A 308 22.56 36.61 30.26
CA LEU A 308 22.62 35.79 31.46
C LEU A 308 21.51 34.73 31.45
N ASP A 309 21.90 33.46 31.42
CA ASP A 309 21.06 32.32 31.81
C ASP A 309 21.97 31.18 32.35
N PRO A 310 21.45 30.24 33.15
CA PRO A 310 22.27 29.39 34.02
C PRO A 310 23.04 28.30 33.24
N PRO A 311 24.29 27.99 33.64
CA PRO A 311 25.09 26.98 32.96
C PRO A 311 24.53 25.58 33.21
N GLY A 312 24.11 24.90 32.14
CA GLY A 312 24.01 23.44 32.14
C GLY A 312 25.35 22.83 32.53
N ARG A 313 25.34 21.75 33.32
CA ARG A 313 26.57 21.13 33.85
C ARG A 313 27.54 20.79 32.73
N CYS A 314 28.69 21.48 32.70
CA CYS A 314 29.84 21.00 31.94
C CYS A 314 30.25 19.64 32.50
N LEU A 315 30.11 18.58 31.70
CA LEU A 315 30.64 17.27 32.05
C LEU A 315 32.15 17.37 32.29
N SER A 316 32.62 16.79 33.38
CA SER A 316 34.02 16.76 33.75
C SER A 316 34.84 16.03 32.68
N LYS A 317 36.12 16.39 32.54
CA LYS A 317 37.09 15.61 31.76
C LYS A 317 37.13 14.13 32.17
N ARG A 318 36.65 13.78 33.38
CA ARG A 318 36.53 12.40 33.85
C ARG A 318 35.32 11.67 33.23
N GLU A 319 34.21 12.36 33.04
CA GLU A 319 32.97 11.82 32.46
C GLU A 319 33.08 11.67 30.94
N THR A 320 33.69 12.63 30.25
CA THR A 320 33.96 12.51 28.81
C THR A 320 34.92 11.35 28.48
N ASN A 321 35.93 11.11 29.32
CA ASN A 321 36.79 9.94 29.20
C ASN A 321 36.06 8.62 29.53
N ALA A 322 35.12 8.62 30.49
CA ALA A 322 34.29 7.44 30.77
C ALA A 322 33.43 7.06 29.56
N GLN A 323 32.73 8.03 28.96
CA GLN A 323 31.95 7.82 27.74
C GLN A 323 32.82 7.34 26.55
N GLN A 324 34.03 7.88 26.39
CA GLN A 324 34.96 7.35 25.38
C GLN A 324 35.40 5.91 25.65
N MET A 325 35.55 5.48 26.90
CA MET A 325 35.85 4.08 27.23
C MET A 325 34.65 3.17 26.97
N GLU A 326 33.43 3.62 27.28
CA GLU A 326 32.20 2.90 26.94
C GLU A 326 32.04 2.74 25.42
N ILE A 327 32.30 3.78 24.63
CA ILE A 327 32.27 3.72 23.15
C ILE A 327 33.33 2.74 22.61
N ARG A 328 34.54 2.71 23.17
CA ARG A 328 35.59 1.73 22.78
C ARG A 328 35.16 0.31 23.10
N LYS A 329 34.67 0.07 24.32
CA LYS A 329 34.15 -1.23 24.75
C LYS A 329 32.98 -1.69 23.87
N LEU A 330 32.05 -0.80 23.52
CA LEU A 330 30.95 -1.12 22.62
C LEU A 330 31.43 -1.48 21.20
N LYS A 331 32.49 -0.83 20.69
CA LYS A 331 33.13 -1.23 19.42
C LYS A 331 33.77 -2.62 19.52
N GLU A 332 34.47 -2.94 20.61
CA GLU A 332 35.04 -4.26 20.87
C GLU A 332 33.95 -5.35 21.02
N ASP A 333 32.83 -5.00 21.67
CA ASP A 333 31.66 -5.87 21.82
C ASP A 333 31.00 -6.14 20.45
N VAL A 334 30.87 -5.13 19.58
CA VAL A 334 30.36 -5.28 18.20
C VAL A 334 31.30 -6.15 17.35
N TYR A 335 32.61 -5.91 17.37
CA TYR A 335 33.59 -6.74 16.65
C TYR A 335 33.54 -8.20 17.12
N ARG A 336 33.40 -8.44 18.43
CA ARG A 336 33.26 -9.78 19.00
C ARG A 336 31.96 -10.46 18.58
N LEU A 337 30.84 -9.74 18.55
CA LEU A 337 29.56 -10.25 18.07
C LEU A 337 29.60 -10.56 16.56
N GLN A 338 30.24 -9.72 15.75
CA GLN A 338 30.43 -9.96 14.31
C GLN A 338 31.31 -11.18 14.06
N SER A 339 32.36 -11.37 14.87
CA SER A 339 33.19 -12.59 14.85
C SER A 339 32.39 -13.85 15.22
N GLN A 340 31.55 -13.77 16.26
CA GLN A 340 30.65 -14.87 16.66
C GLN A 340 29.60 -15.19 15.58
N PHE A 341 29.03 -14.17 14.93
CA PHE A 341 28.10 -14.35 13.82
C PHE A 341 28.77 -15.07 12.63
N ASN A 342 29.95 -14.62 12.21
CA ASN A 342 30.72 -15.25 11.14
C ASN A 342 31.12 -16.70 11.49
N ALA A 343 31.50 -16.96 12.75
CA ALA A 343 31.78 -18.32 13.23
C ALA A 343 30.54 -19.22 13.23
N MET A 344 29.38 -18.69 13.62
CA MET A 344 28.09 -19.39 13.60
C MET A 344 27.62 -19.68 12.18
N GLN A 345 27.76 -18.72 11.25
CA GLN A 345 27.47 -18.92 9.83
C GLN A 345 28.39 -19.99 9.23
N GLY A 346 29.69 -19.96 9.53
CA GLY A 346 30.63 -21.01 9.14
C GLY A 346 30.30 -22.39 9.74
N GLN A 347 29.69 -22.46 10.93
CA GLN A 347 29.14 -23.72 11.45
C GLN A 347 27.86 -24.15 10.72
N MET A 348 26.95 -23.23 10.38
CA MET A 348 25.74 -23.51 9.61
C MET A 348 26.09 -24.07 8.22
N GLU A 349 27.08 -23.49 7.54
CA GLU A 349 27.59 -23.96 6.25
C GLU A 349 28.22 -25.36 6.35
N ARG A 350 29.00 -25.65 7.40
CA ARG A 350 29.53 -27.01 7.67
C ARG A 350 28.43 -28.02 7.98
N MET A 351 27.37 -27.60 8.68
CA MET A 351 26.18 -28.43 8.94
C MET A 351 25.37 -28.69 7.67
N ALA A 352 25.24 -27.69 6.80
CA ALA A 352 24.63 -27.83 5.47
C ALA A 352 25.47 -28.74 4.56
N ALA A 353 26.79 -28.63 4.58
CA ALA A 353 27.70 -29.51 3.85
C ALA A 353 27.61 -30.97 4.33
N LYS A 354 27.58 -31.21 5.64
CA LYS A 354 27.32 -32.56 6.20
C LYS A 354 25.94 -33.10 5.79
N LYS A 355 24.91 -32.25 5.75
CA LYS A 355 23.57 -32.59 5.21
C LYS A 355 23.51 -32.81 3.69
N LYS A 356 24.57 -32.52 2.92
CA LYS A 356 24.66 -32.91 1.50
C LYS A 356 25.19 -34.34 1.28
N GLY A 357 25.66 -35.02 2.34
CA GLY A 357 26.15 -36.41 2.27
C GLY A 357 25.08 -37.48 2.39
N LEU A 358 23.98 -37.21 3.12
CA LEU A 358 22.84 -38.12 3.32
C LEU A 358 21.54 -37.45 2.86
N PHE A 359 20.53 -38.26 2.50
CA PHE A 359 19.18 -37.87 2.04
C PHE A 359 19.07 -37.26 0.64
N LYS A 360 19.10 -38.12 -0.39
CA LYS A 360 18.35 -37.88 -1.64
C LYS A 360 16.87 -38.22 -1.42
N TRP A 361 16.00 -37.22 -1.26
CA TRP A 361 14.56 -37.35 -1.55
C TRP A 361 14.15 -36.32 -2.61
N ARG A 362 13.09 -36.64 -3.37
CA ARG A 362 12.76 -35.94 -4.64
C ARG A 362 11.90 -34.69 -4.42
N LYS A 363 11.99 -33.80 -5.42
CA LYS A 363 11.07 -32.72 -5.79
C LYS A 363 9.66 -32.81 -5.15
N PHE A 364 9.30 -31.77 -4.41
CA PHE A 364 8.24 -30.85 -4.84
C PHE A 364 8.71 -29.42 -4.54
N GLY A 365 8.11 -28.40 -5.15
CA GLY A 365 8.56 -27.02 -4.96
C GLY A 365 7.55 -25.99 -5.43
N MET A 366 7.66 -24.79 -4.84
CA MET A 366 7.02 -23.55 -5.29
C MET A 366 7.93 -22.36 -4.89
N PRO A 367 7.72 -21.16 -5.48
CA PRO A 367 8.87 -20.41 -6.02
C PRO A 367 9.44 -19.28 -5.16
N THR A 368 10.64 -18.90 -5.59
CA THR A 368 11.44 -17.72 -5.28
C THR A 368 10.67 -16.44 -4.92
N PHE A 369 10.99 -15.85 -3.77
CA PHE A 369 10.79 -14.42 -3.52
C PHE A 369 12.02 -13.65 -4.03
N SER A 370 11.86 -12.82 -5.05
CA SER A 370 12.99 -12.04 -5.60
C SER A 370 13.25 -10.79 -4.76
N ARG A 371 14.52 -10.57 -4.39
CA ARG A 371 14.97 -9.33 -3.72
C ARG A 371 16.35 -8.95 -4.27
N ASN A 372 16.35 -8.28 -5.41
CA ASN A 372 17.56 -7.63 -5.92
C ASN A 372 17.81 -6.33 -5.14
N VAL A 373 18.84 -6.34 -4.30
CA VAL A 373 19.59 -5.12 -3.95
C VAL A 373 21.07 -5.50 -3.96
N GLY A 374 21.70 -5.24 -5.09
CA GLY A 374 23.09 -4.82 -5.13
C GLY A 374 23.11 -3.45 -5.80
N GLU A 375 24.18 -2.66 -5.77
CA GLU A 375 25.45 -2.72 -5.05
C GLU A 375 26.19 -1.52 -5.65
N VAL A 376 26.57 -0.54 -4.83
CA VAL A 376 27.30 0.63 -5.31
C VAL A 376 28.73 0.46 -4.88
N GLU A 377 29.59 0.07 -5.81
CA GLU A 377 31.02 -0.06 -5.57
C GLU A 377 31.62 1.31 -5.19
N LYS A 378 32.58 1.26 -4.26
CA LYS A 378 33.30 2.43 -3.75
C LYS A 378 34.71 2.39 -4.35
N ILE A 379 34.98 3.28 -5.30
CA ILE A 379 36.34 3.52 -5.77
C ILE A 379 37.08 4.32 -4.68
N GLU A 380 38.32 3.95 -4.40
CA GLU A 380 39.19 4.64 -3.44
C GLU A 380 40.28 5.40 -4.21
N GLU A 381 40.75 6.49 -3.62
CA GLU A 381 41.74 7.40 -4.20
C GLU A 381 43.14 7.03 -3.70
N GLU A 382 44.12 6.92 -4.59
CA GLU A 382 45.55 6.93 -4.25
C GLU A 382 46.26 7.97 -5.13
N GLU A 383 46.97 8.91 -4.49
CA GLU A 383 47.87 9.88 -5.12
C GLU A 383 49.32 9.46 -4.82
N GLU A 384 50.22 9.53 -5.79
CA GLU A 384 51.64 9.85 -5.57
C GLU A 384 52.32 10.31 -6.89
N GLU A 385 53.51 10.91 -6.76
CA GLU A 385 54.20 11.73 -7.77
C GLU A 385 55.13 10.86 -8.68
N GLU A 386 55.94 11.32 -9.67
CA GLU A 386 56.49 12.64 -10.02
C GLU A 386 56.96 12.68 -11.51
N GLU A 387 57.33 13.88 -12.01
CA GLU A 387 58.12 14.26 -13.22
C GLU A 387 58.30 13.35 -14.48
N ALA A 388 58.03 13.92 -15.67
CA ALA A 388 59.03 14.11 -16.75
C ALA A 388 58.50 14.98 -17.93
N GLU A 389 59.38 15.77 -18.56
CA GLU A 389 59.03 16.74 -19.64
C GLU A 389 58.88 16.14 -21.06
N ARG A 390 58.05 16.78 -21.91
CA ARG A 390 58.44 17.31 -23.26
C ARG A 390 57.33 18.09 -23.97
N GLU A 391 57.73 19.07 -24.76
CA GLU A 391 56.86 19.94 -25.58
C GLU A 391 56.52 19.38 -26.98
N VAL A 392 55.83 20.21 -27.78
CA VAL A 392 55.50 20.10 -29.23
C VAL A 392 54.28 19.21 -29.54
N GLY A 393 53.28 19.62 -30.33
CA GLY A 393 53.03 20.95 -30.93
C GLY A 393 52.21 20.87 -32.23
N PHE A 394 51.10 21.61 -32.30
CA PHE A 394 50.28 21.97 -33.49
C PHE A 394 50.09 20.95 -34.64
N GLY A 395 48.83 20.55 -34.91
CA GLY A 395 48.44 19.92 -36.18
C GLY A 395 46.93 19.89 -36.45
N ARG A 396 46.46 20.60 -37.49
CA ARG A 396 45.14 20.37 -38.10
C ARG A 396 45.30 19.47 -39.33
N GLN A 397 44.32 18.59 -39.58
CA GLN A 397 43.56 18.43 -40.85
C GLN A 397 43.07 16.99 -41.08
N THR A 398 41.80 16.87 -41.46
CA THR A 398 41.30 15.75 -42.29
C THR A 398 41.46 16.09 -43.77
N PRO A 399 41.66 15.07 -44.62
CA PRO A 399 40.95 15.02 -45.90
C PRO A 399 40.26 13.65 -46.15
N MET A 400 39.51 13.60 -47.25
CA MET A 400 38.78 12.43 -47.76
C MET A 400 39.75 11.56 -48.64
N ASP A 401 39.39 10.58 -49.49
CA ASP A 401 38.14 10.36 -50.23
C ASP A 401 38.07 9.01 -51.01
N MET A 402 36.91 8.75 -51.64
CA MET A 402 36.67 8.02 -52.91
C MET A 402 37.13 6.55 -53.12
N LYS A 403 36.14 5.64 -53.23
CA LYS A 403 35.64 5.04 -54.52
C LYS A 403 34.53 4.01 -54.22
N THR A 404 33.27 4.07 -54.67
CA THR A 404 32.57 4.47 -55.93
C THR A 404 32.55 3.42 -57.06
N SER A 405 31.37 2.80 -57.26
CA SER A 405 30.82 2.38 -58.56
C SER A 405 29.30 2.59 -58.47
N LEU A 406 28.63 3.47 -59.24
CA LEU A 406 28.33 3.42 -60.68
C LEU A 406 27.44 2.20 -61.08
N VAL A 407 26.36 2.32 -61.88
CA VAL A 407 25.65 3.46 -62.54
C VAL A 407 24.28 2.91 -63.09
N LYS A 408 23.16 3.60 -63.37
CA LYS A 408 22.86 4.62 -64.42
C LYS A 408 21.40 5.13 -64.35
N ARG A 409 21.21 6.47 -64.45
CA ARG A 409 20.24 7.24 -65.29
C ARG A 409 18.72 6.91 -65.23
N THR A 410 17.78 7.75 -64.76
CA THR A 410 17.32 9.14 -65.13
C THR A 410 16.45 9.23 -66.41
N PRO A 411 15.55 10.24 -66.60
CA PRO A 411 14.97 11.27 -65.68
C PRO A 411 13.42 11.44 -65.83
N HIS A 412 12.79 12.47 -65.22
CA HIS A 412 12.02 13.52 -65.96
C HIS A 412 11.47 14.68 -65.07
N LYS A 413 11.99 15.90 -65.31
CA LYS A 413 11.40 17.27 -65.28
C LYS A 413 10.23 17.68 -64.34
N TRP A 414 10.51 18.71 -63.51
CA TRP A 414 9.80 20.01 -63.29
C TRP A 414 8.28 20.01 -62.96
N ARG A 415 7.73 20.90 -62.10
CA ARG A 415 7.90 22.38 -62.01
C ARG A 415 7.55 22.92 -60.59
N LYS A 416 7.82 24.21 -60.35
CA LYS A 416 7.72 25.01 -59.10
C LYS A 416 6.29 25.44 -58.67
N SER A 417 6.09 25.55 -57.34
CA SER A 417 5.35 26.62 -56.59
C SER A 417 3.83 26.79 -56.87
N MET A 418 3.02 27.55 -56.10
CA MET A 418 3.23 28.57 -55.05
C MET A 418 2.24 28.43 -53.87
N SER A 419 2.54 29.18 -52.79
CA SER A 419 1.62 29.79 -51.79
C SER A 419 0.59 28.91 -51.09
#